data_AF-A0A355UIY3-F1
#
_entry.id   AF-A0A355UIY3-F1
#
_cell.length_a   1.000
_cell.length_b   1.000
_cell.length_c   1.000
_cell.angle_alpha   90.00
_cell.angle_beta   90.00
_cell.angle_gamma   90.00
#
_symmetry.space_group_name_H-M   'P 1'
#
loop_
_entity.id
_entity.type
_entity.pdbx_description
1 polymer ?
#
loop_
_entity_poly.entity_id
_entity_poly.type
_entity_poly.pdbx_seq_one_letter_code
_entity_poly.pdbx_strand_id
1 'polypeptide(L)'
;MSFYFILMIVIFIIGYCAIALEHPIKINKSATALLLAVILWSVYALMGPAFEHETILLHLGDTAEIVFFLLGAMTIVEIVDRHEGFRIITDKIHTKSKRKLLWIIGILTFFMSAVLDNMTTAIVICALLRKLIADKHDRWFFCGIVILAANSGGAWSPIGDVTTIMLWIKGN
;
A
#
# COMPACT_ATOMS: atom_id res chain seq x y z
N MET A 1 -14.58 -27.82 14.35
CA MET A 1 -13.70 -26.63 14.30
C MET A 1 -12.99 -26.56 15.64
N SER A 2 -11.66 -26.48 15.65
CA SER A 2 -10.88 -26.48 16.89
C SER A 2 -11.08 -25.18 17.68
N PHE A 3 -10.97 -25.26 19.02
CA PHE A 3 -11.21 -24.11 19.90
C PHE A 3 -10.31 -22.90 19.57
N TYR A 4 -9.01 -23.13 19.32
CA TYR A 4 -8.08 -22.07 18.95
C TYR A 4 -8.50 -21.34 17.66
N PHE A 5 -9.08 -22.05 16.69
CA PHE A 5 -9.50 -21.47 15.42
C PHE A 5 -10.69 -20.51 15.61
N ILE A 6 -11.66 -20.89 16.45
CA ILE A 6 -12.79 -20.02 16.81
C ILE A 6 -12.30 -18.78 17.56
N LEU A 7 -11.36 -18.96 18.50
CA LEU A 7 -10.75 -17.86 19.25
C LEU A 7 -10.03 -16.86 18.31
N MET A 8 -9.26 -17.36 17.34
CA MET A 8 -8.59 -16.52 16.34
C MET A 8 -9.59 -15.74 15.47
N ILE A 9 -10.71 -16.35 15.05
CA ILE A 9 -11.75 -15.63 14.31
C ILE A 9 -12.33 -14.49 15.14
N VAL A 10 -12.65 -14.74 16.42
CA VAL A 10 -13.21 -13.72 17.30
C VAL A 10 -12.23 -12.56 17.48
N ILE A 11 -10.95 -12.87 17.74
CA ILE A 11 -9.88 -11.87 17.86
C ILE A 11 -9.72 -11.08 16.56
N PHE A 12 -9.75 -11.75 15.40
CA PHE A 12 -9.65 -11.12 14.09
C PHE A 12 -10.79 -10.13 13.85
N ILE A 13 -12.04 -10.53 14.12
CA ILE A 13 -13.21 -9.65 13.95
C ILE A 13 -13.09 -8.44 14.88
N ILE A 14 -12.78 -8.63 16.15
CA ILE A 14 -12.64 -7.54 17.13
C ILE A 14 -11.52 -6.58 16.72
N GLY A 15 -10.34 -7.11 16.38
CA GLY A 15 -9.22 -6.30 15.95
C GLY A 15 -9.48 -5.53 14.66
N TYR A 16 -10.13 -6.15 13.68
CA TYR A 16 -10.51 -5.50 12.44
C TYR A 16 -11.57 -4.40 12.68
N CYS A 17 -12.55 -4.65 13.54
CA CYS A 17 -13.49 -3.62 13.98
C CYS A 17 -12.76 -2.45 14.67
N ALA A 18 -11.76 -2.72 15.51
CA ALA A 18 -10.96 -1.69 16.15
C ALA A 18 -10.14 -0.86 15.16
N ILE A 19 -9.66 -1.46 14.06
CA ILE A 19 -9.01 -0.73 12.95
C ILE A 19 -10.03 0.18 12.24
N ALA A 20 -11.21 -0.35 11.90
CA ALA A 20 -12.25 0.42 11.21
C ALA A 20 -12.80 1.57 12.09
N LEU A 21 -12.80 1.39 13.41
CA LEU A 21 -13.25 2.34 14.41
C LEU A 21 -12.11 3.21 14.98
N GLU A 22 -11.01 3.38 14.25
CA GLU A 22 -9.88 4.24 14.66
C GLU A 22 -10.33 5.64 15.11
N HIS A 23 -11.23 6.28 14.35
CA HIS A 23 -11.65 7.66 14.64
C HIS A 23 -12.36 7.83 16.00
N PRO A 24 -13.36 7.00 16.38
CA PRO A 24 -13.93 7.07 17.73
C PRO A 24 -13.00 6.54 18.84
N ILE A 25 -12.17 5.54 18.56
CA ILE A 25 -11.29 4.91 19.57
C ILE A 25 -10.02 5.74 19.83
N LYS A 26 -9.63 6.62 18.91
CA LYS A 26 -8.42 7.46 18.96
C LYS A 26 -7.12 6.68 19.14
N ILE A 27 -7.11 5.42 18.72
CA ILE A 27 -5.91 4.57 18.65
C ILE A 27 -5.50 4.46 17.19
N ASN A 28 -4.21 4.66 16.92
CA ASN A 28 -3.66 4.58 15.57
C ASN A 28 -3.89 3.19 14.95
N LYS A 29 -4.43 3.16 13.72
CA LYS A 29 -4.71 1.91 12.98
C LYS A 29 -3.50 0.99 12.82
N SER A 30 -2.29 1.54 12.62
CA SER A 30 -1.07 0.74 12.47
C SER A 30 -0.70 0.07 13.79
N ALA A 31 -0.88 0.76 14.92
CA ALA A 31 -0.66 0.18 16.24
C ALA A 31 -1.66 -0.97 16.52
N THR A 32 -2.95 -0.75 16.21
CA THR A 32 -3.99 -1.78 16.36
C THR A 32 -3.72 -2.99 15.45
N ALA A 33 -3.31 -2.77 14.20
CA ALA A 33 -2.98 -3.85 13.26
C ALA A 33 -1.77 -4.68 13.70
N LEU A 34 -0.70 -4.02 14.18
CA LEU A 34 0.48 -4.71 14.72
C LEU A 34 0.13 -5.53 15.96
N LEU A 35 -0.65 -4.97 16.88
CA LEU A 35 -1.09 -5.66 18.09
C LEU A 35 -1.97 -6.87 17.73
N LEU A 36 -2.89 -6.72 16.79
CA LEU A 36 -3.72 -7.82 16.29
C LEU A 36 -2.86 -8.95 15.70
N ALA A 37 -1.86 -8.60 14.88
CA ALA A 37 -0.94 -9.59 14.31
C ALA A 37 -0.19 -10.36 15.42
N VAL A 38 0.39 -9.66 16.39
CA VAL A 38 1.11 -10.29 17.52
C VAL A 38 0.20 -11.23 18.31
N ILE A 39 -1.03 -10.82 18.61
CA ILE A 39 -1.98 -11.66 19.36
C ILE A 39 -2.36 -12.91 18.57
N LEU A 40 -2.70 -12.77 17.28
CA LEU A 40 -3.08 -13.91 16.44
C LEU A 40 -1.94 -14.93 16.29
N TRP A 41 -0.72 -14.45 16.04
CA TRP A 41 0.47 -15.30 15.98
C TRP A 41 0.78 -15.96 17.33
N SER A 42 0.58 -15.26 18.45
CA SER A 42 0.77 -15.83 19.79
C SER A 42 -0.25 -16.93 20.11
N VAL A 43 -1.52 -16.73 19.78
CA VAL A 43 -2.58 -17.74 19.94
C VAL A 43 -2.29 -18.96 19.08
N TYR A 44 -1.87 -18.75 17.82
CA TYR A 44 -1.50 -19.85 16.93
C TYR A 44 -0.28 -20.64 17.44
N ALA A 45 0.75 -19.95 17.92
CA ALA A 45 1.98 -20.58 18.44
C ALA A 45 1.74 -21.39 19.73
N LEU A 46 0.87 -20.92 20.62
CA LEU A 46 0.64 -21.55 21.93
C LEU A 46 -0.46 -22.62 21.92
N MET A 47 -1.48 -22.46 21.06
CA MET A 47 -2.70 -23.26 21.11
C MET A 47 -3.03 -23.96 19.79
N GLY A 48 -2.34 -23.59 18.70
CA GLY A 48 -2.49 -24.23 17.41
C GLY A 48 -1.95 -25.66 17.41
N PRO A 49 -2.10 -26.37 16.29
CA PRO A 49 -1.57 -27.72 16.11
C PRO A 49 -0.05 -27.63 15.88
N ALA A 50 0.68 -27.13 16.87
CA ALA A 50 2.12 -26.95 16.82
C ALA A 50 2.80 -28.32 16.97
N PHE A 51 3.07 -28.97 15.84
CA PHE A 51 4.02 -30.09 15.80
C PHE A 51 5.31 -29.78 15.03
N GLU A 52 5.44 -28.63 14.38
CA GLU A 52 6.67 -28.24 13.68
C GLU A 52 6.98 -26.75 13.87
N HIS A 53 7.95 -26.45 14.74
CA HIS A 53 8.48 -25.09 14.90
C HIS A 53 8.97 -24.48 13.58
N GLU A 54 9.49 -25.33 12.67
CA GLU A 54 9.98 -24.91 11.36
C GLU A 54 8.86 -24.29 10.49
N THR A 55 7.66 -24.86 10.51
CA THR A 55 6.52 -24.38 9.72
C THR A 55 6.03 -23.01 10.18
N ILE A 56 6.06 -22.72 11.49
CA ILE A 56 5.70 -21.40 12.02
C ILE A 56 6.77 -20.36 11.63
N LEU A 57 8.05 -20.72 11.77
CA LEU A 57 9.17 -19.85 11.40
C LEU A 57 9.16 -19.49 9.90
N LEU A 58 8.82 -20.45 9.03
CA LEU A 58 8.66 -20.22 7.58
C LEU A 58 7.57 -19.17 7.29
N HIS A 59 6.34 -19.40 7.76
CA HIS A 59 5.23 -18.48 7.45
C HIS A 59 5.39 -17.10 8.11
N LEU A 60 5.96 -17.06 9.33
CA LEU A 60 6.28 -15.80 9.99
C LEU A 60 7.41 -15.07 9.24
N GLY A 61 8.40 -15.80 8.74
CA GLY A 61 9.49 -15.30 7.91
C GLY A 61 8.98 -14.64 6.64
N ASP A 62 8.14 -15.32 5.85
CA ASP A 62 7.53 -14.78 4.62
C ASP A 62 6.73 -13.50 4.90
N THR A 63 5.97 -13.51 6.00
CA THR A 63 5.17 -12.34 6.41
C THR A 63 6.07 -11.18 6.81
N ALA A 64 7.13 -11.44 7.58
CA ALA A 64 8.08 -10.44 8.01
C ALA A 64 8.85 -9.84 6.82
N GLU A 65 9.27 -10.67 5.86
CA GLU A 65 9.93 -10.23 4.63
C GLU A 65 9.08 -9.19 3.90
N ILE A 66 7.79 -9.46 3.68
CA ILE A 66 6.86 -8.53 3.05
C ILE A 66 6.78 -7.23 3.86
N VAL A 67 6.64 -7.29 5.18
CA VAL A 67 6.55 -6.11 6.04
C VAL A 67 7.83 -5.27 5.99
N PHE A 68 9.00 -5.89 6.09
CA PHE A 68 10.29 -5.19 6.02
C PHE A 68 10.55 -4.60 4.63
N PHE A 69 10.21 -5.33 3.57
CA PHE A 69 10.29 -4.84 2.20
C PHE A 69 9.42 -3.58 2.02
N LEU A 70 8.16 -3.63 2.44
CA LEU A 70 7.24 -2.50 2.32
C LEU A 70 7.65 -1.33 3.21
N LEU A 71 8.12 -1.59 4.43
CA LEU A 71 8.62 -0.54 5.32
C LEU A 71 9.79 0.22 4.67
N GLY A 72 10.75 -0.50 4.08
CA GLY A 72 11.87 0.10 3.37
C GLY A 72 11.42 0.90 2.14
N ALA A 73 10.59 0.29 1.29
CA ALA A 73 10.07 0.92 0.08
C ALA A 73 9.28 2.21 0.38
N MET A 74 8.32 2.15 1.31
CA MET A 74 7.51 3.30 1.71
C MET A 74 8.35 4.40 2.38
N THR A 75 9.39 4.03 3.14
CA THR A 75 10.30 5.01 3.76
C THR A 75 11.12 5.75 2.70
N ILE A 76 11.65 5.05 1.70
CA ILE A 76 12.39 5.68 0.59
C ILE A 76 11.47 6.65 -0.16
N VAL A 77 10.25 6.23 -0.46
CA VAL A 77 9.22 7.06 -1.09
C VAL A 77 8.96 8.34 -0.28
N GLU A 78 8.70 8.22 1.02
CA GLU A 78 8.42 9.34 1.90
C GLU A 78 9.61 10.30 1.94
N ILE A 79 10.84 9.80 2.05
CA ILE A 79 12.04 10.63 2.03
C ILE A 79 12.16 11.40 0.71
N VAL A 80 11.90 10.74 -0.43
CA VAL A 80 11.93 11.38 -1.75
C VAL A 80 10.86 12.47 -1.86
N ASP A 81 9.64 12.24 -1.36
CA ASP A 81 8.58 13.26 -1.35
C ASP A 81 8.93 14.46 -0.45
N ARG A 82 9.47 14.19 0.75
CA ARG A 82 9.89 15.22 1.71
C ARG A 82 10.98 16.15 1.16
N HIS A 83 11.88 15.64 0.33
CA HIS A 83 12.92 16.42 -0.36
C HIS A 83 12.45 16.99 -1.70
N GLU A 84 11.14 16.95 -1.96
CA GLU A 84 10.53 17.39 -3.20
C GLU A 84 11.12 16.73 -4.46
N GLY A 85 11.61 15.49 -4.36
CA GLY A 85 12.18 14.77 -5.51
C GLY A 85 11.18 14.66 -6.67
N PHE A 86 9.88 14.59 -6.36
CA PHE A 86 8.82 14.58 -7.35
C PHE A 86 8.55 15.95 -8.01
N ARG A 87 9.04 17.08 -7.46
CA ARG A 87 8.99 18.40 -8.15
C ARG A 87 9.82 18.40 -9.43
N ILE A 88 10.93 17.66 -9.46
CA ILE A 88 11.77 17.55 -10.67
C ILE A 88 10.96 17.03 -11.85
N ILE A 89 9.94 16.21 -11.58
CA ILE A 89 9.02 15.68 -12.58
C ILE A 89 8.03 16.76 -13.04
N THR A 90 7.45 17.54 -12.11
CA THR A 90 6.50 18.61 -12.47
C THR A 90 7.13 19.81 -13.15
N ASP A 91 8.36 20.16 -12.76
CA ASP A 91 9.05 21.33 -13.29
C ASP A 91 9.39 21.16 -14.78
N LYS A 92 9.39 19.91 -15.29
CA LYS A 92 9.56 19.60 -16.71
C LYS A 92 8.25 19.63 -17.52
N ILE A 93 7.09 19.80 -16.86
CA ILE A 93 5.77 19.81 -17.52
C ILE A 93 5.32 21.25 -17.76
N HIS A 94 5.52 21.76 -18.99
CA HIS A 94 5.15 23.14 -19.37
C HIS A 94 3.94 23.26 -20.30
N THR A 95 3.13 22.21 -20.44
CA THR A 95 2.02 22.22 -21.41
C THR A 95 0.80 23.02 -20.91
N LYS A 96 0.22 23.85 -21.78
CA LYS A 96 -1.02 24.61 -21.51
C LYS A 96 -2.29 23.85 -21.95
N SER A 97 -2.15 22.76 -22.70
CA SER A 97 -3.29 22.00 -23.22
C SER A 97 -3.73 20.92 -22.24
N LYS A 98 -4.99 20.98 -21.77
CA LYS A 98 -5.57 19.98 -20.87
C LYS A 98 -5.45 18.55 -21.41
N ARG A 99 -5.69 18.35 -22.71
CA ARG A 99 -5.59 17.03 -23.34
C ARG A 99 -4.16 16.47 -23.31
N LYS A 100 -3.16 17.31 -23.62
CA LYS A 100 -1.75 16.89 -23.56
C LYS A 100 -1.32 16.60 -22.13
N LEU A 101 -1.73 17.46 -21.18
CA LEU A 101 -1.45 17.26 -19.76
C LEU A 101 -2.02 15.92 -19.27
N LEU A 102 -3.24 15.58 -19.67
CA LEU A 102 -3.89 14.34 -19.26
C LEU A 102 -3.11 13.10 -19.71
N TRP A 103 -2.66 13.07 -20.96
CA TRP A 103 -1.84 11.98 -21.46
C TRP A 103 -0.49 11.88 -20.77
N ILE A 104 0.17 13.04 -20.55
CA ILE A 104 1.45 13.07 -19.84
C ILE A 104 1.29 12.52 -18.42
N ILE A 105 0.30 13.01 -17.67
CA ILE A 105 0.04 12.56 -16.30
C ILE A 105 -0.36 11.08 -16.28
N GLY A 106 -1.24 10.62 -17.17
CA GLY A 106 -1.65 9.22 -17.22
C GLY A 106 -0.49 8.27 -17.48
N ILE A 107 0.33 8.54 -18.49
CA ILE A 107 1.49 7.72 -18.86
C ILE A 107 2.55 7.76 -17.74
N LEU A 108 2.85 8.95 -17.23
CA LEU A 108 3.79 9.11 -16.12
C LEU A 108 3.33 8.31 -14.89
N THR A 109 2.06 8.43 -14.52
CA THR A 109 1.48 7.73 -13.36
C THR A 109 1.58 6.22 -13.55
N PHE A 110 1.27 5.71 -14.74
CA PHE A 110 1.39 4.28 -15.04
C PHE A 110 2.81 3.76 -14.81
N PHE A 111 3.81 4.39 -15.41
CA PHE A 111 5.20 3.93 -15.28
C PHE A 111 5.79 4.18 -13.89
N MET A 112 5.43 5.26 -13.22
CA MET A 112 5.82 5.47 -11.83
C MET A 112 5.24 4.38 -10.93
N SER A 113 3.96 4.03 -11.12
CA SER A 113 3.30 2.97 -10.35
C SER A 113 3.78 1.56 -10.70
N ALA A 114 4.43 1.36 -11.85
CA ALA A 114 5.08 0.09 -12.14
C ALA A 114 6.36 -0.11 -11.32
N VAL A 115 6.97 0.97 -10.81
CA VAL A 115 8.22 0.92 -10.03
C VAL A 115 7.96 1.15 -8.54
N LEU A 116 6.96 1.96 -8.21
CA LEU A 116 6.52 2.30 -6.87
C LEU A 116 5.21 1.59 -6.52
N ASP A 117 4.77 1.72 -5.27
CA ASP A 117 3.43 1.29 -4.83
C ASP A 117 2.31 2.15 -5.48
N ASN A 118 1.18 1.51 -5.77
CA ASN A 118 0.00 2.12 -6.40
C ASN A 118 -0.63 3.25 -5.57
N MET A 119 -0.67 3.11 -4.23
CA MET A 119 -1.25 4.08 -3.30
C MET A 119 -0.32 5.28 -3.16
N THR A 120 0.97 5.04 -2.97
CA THR A 120 2.03 6.05 -3.03
C THR A 120 1.93 6.87 -4.30
N THR A 121 1.90 6.21 -5.46
CA THR A 121 1.91 6.91 -6.75
C THR A 121 0.67 7.78 -6.89
N ALA A 122 -0.50 7.27 -6.48
CA ALA A 122 -1.71 8.06 -6.48
C ALA A 122 -1.61 9.29 -5.56
N ILE A 123 -1.10 9.15 -4.34
CA ILE A 123 -0.93 10.25 -3.38
C ILE A 123 0.00 11.33 -3.94
N VAL A 124 1.18 10.92 -4.41
CA VAL A 124 2.20 11.83 -4.95
C VAL A 124 1.64 12.60 -6.14
N ILE A 125 1.12 11.91 -7.15
CA ILE A 125 0.61 12.57 -8.36
C ILE A 125 -0.61 13.45 -8.03
N CYS A 126 -1.51 13.02 -7.13
CA CYS A 126 -2.64 13.86 -6.70
C CYS A 126 -2.18 15.11 -5.93
N ALA A 127 -1.09 15.04 -5.16
CA ALA A 127 -0.48 16.22 -4.53
C ALA A 127 0.08 17.18 -5.59
N LEU A 128 0.75 16.66 -6.61
CA LEU A 128 1.29 17.43 -7.74
C LEU A 128 0.19 18.09 -8.60
N LEU A 129 -0.94 17.41 -8.82
CA LEU A 129 -2.08 17.95 -9.57
C LEU A 129 -2.62 19.25 -8.96
N ARG A 130 -2.50 19.45 -7.63
CA ARG A 130 -2.90 20.71 -6.97
C ARG A 130 -2.04 21.90 -7.42
N LYS A 131 -0.79 21.66 -7.82
CA LYS A 131 0.14 22.69 -8.32
C LYS A 131 -0.06 22.95 -9.82
N LEU A 132 -0.46 21.93 -10.58
CA LEU A 132 -0.60 22.00 -12.04
C LEU A 132 -1.99 22.46 -12.50
N ILE A 133 -3.05 22.17 -11.72
CA ILE A 133 -4.45 22.44 -12.10
C ILE A 133 -5.14 23.23 -11.00
N ALA A 134 -5.36 24.52 -11.27
CA ALA A 134 -6.05 25.42 -10.35
C ALA A 134 -7.54 25.06 -10.21
N ASP A 135 -8.22 24.75 -11.31
CA ASP A 135 -9.64 24.40 -11.30
C ASP A 135 -9.91 23.09 -10.54
N LYS A 136 -10.93 23.09 -9.68
CA LYS A 136 -11.26 21.94 -8.83
C LYS A 136 -11.88 20.80 -9.64
N HIS A 137 -12.77 21.10 -10.58
CA HIS A 137 -13.50 20.11 -11.34
C HIS A 137 -12.55 19.33 -12.27
N ASP A 138 -11.69 20.04 -12.99
CA ASP A 138 -10.65 19.43 -13.81
C ASP A 138 -9.71 18.56 -12.97
N ARG A 139 -9.32 19.03 -11.78
CA ARG A 139 -8.43 18.28 -10.89
C ARG A 139 -9.03 16.95 -10.46
N TRP A 140 -10.33 16.92 -10.15
CA TRP A 140 -11.03 15.70 -9.78
C TRP A 140 -11.07 14.68 -10.93
N PHE A 141 -11.31 15.16 -12.15
CA PHE A 141 -11.27 14.32 -13.34
C PHE A 141 -9.86 13.73 -13.55
N PHE A 142 -8.82 14.54 -13.41
CA PHE A 142 -7.43 14.09 -13.51
C PHE A 142 -7.06 13.11 -12.39
N CYS A 143 -7.51 13.33 -11.15
CA CYS A 143 -7.32 12.37 -10.05
C CYS A 143 -7.94 11.01 -10.39
N GLY A 144 -9.11 10.98 -11.03
CA GLY A 144 -9.73 9.74 -11.50
C GLY A 144 -8.82 8.98 -12.49
N ILE A 145 -8.26 9.69 -13.47
CA ILE A 145 -7.30 9.11 -14.43
C ILE A 145 -6.04 8.62 -13.73
N VAL A 146 -5.52 9.37 -12.75
CA VAL A 146 -4.35 8.98 -11.96
C VAL A 146 -4.62 7.68 -11.21
N ILE A 147 -5.77 7.54 -10.56
CA ILE A 147 -6.13 6.31 -9.83
C ILE A 147 -6.20 5.11 -10.79
N LEU A 148 -6.81 5.29 -11.97
CA LEU A 148 -6.87 4.23 -12.98
C LEU A 148 -5.48 3.85 -13.49
N ALA A 149 -4.65 4.84 -13.82
CA ALA A 149 -3.30 4.62 -14.32
C ALA A 149 -2.38 3.99 -13.27
N ALA A 150 -2.46 4.44 -12.01
CA ALA A 150 -1.68 3.89 -10.90
C ALA A 150 -2.00 2.43 -10.66
N ASN A 151 -3.29 2.06 -10.54
CA ASN A 151 -3.68 0.67 -10.37
C ASN A 151 -3.24 -0.20 -11.57
N SER A 152 -3.39 0.32 -12.79
CA SER A 152 -2.96 -0.39 -14.00
C SER A 152 -1.45 -0.62 -14.03
N GLY A 153 -0.66 0.39 -13.64
CA GLY A 153 0.80 0.30 -13.59
C GLY A 153 1.31 -0.62 -12.50
N GLY A 154 0.70 -0.57 -11.32
CA GLY A 154 1.08 -1.41 -10.17
C GLY A 154 0.82 -2.90 -10.44
N ALA A 155 -0.32 -3.22 -11.07
CA ALA A 155 -0.64 -4.59 -11.47
C ALA A 155 0.22 -5.10 -12.64
N TRP A 156 0.79 -4.20 -13.45
CA TRP A 156 1.60 -4.57 -14.62
C TRP A 156 3.01 -5.05 -14.26
N SER A 157 3.51 -4.71 -13.06
CA SER A 157 4.89 -4.98 -12.65
C SER A 157 4.95 -5.86 -11.40
N PRO A 158 5.97 -6.75 -11.29
CA PRO A 158 6.17 -7.58 -10.11
C PRO A 158 6.49 -6.79 -8.83
N ILE A 159 6.87 -5.51 -8.94
CA ILE A 159 7.23 -4.65 -7.80
C ILE A 159 6.08 -3.70 -7.42
N GLY A 160 5.22 -3.35 -8.38
CA GLY A 160 4.33 -2.19 -8.28
C GLY A 160 3.14 -2.35 -7.33
N ASP A 161 2.85 -3.57 -6.87
CA ASP A 161 1.83 -3.81 -5.85
C ASP A 161 2.19 -5.02 -4.97
N VAL A 162 1.77 -4.96 -3.70
CA VAL A 162 2.01 -6.03 -2.72
C VAL A 162 1.43 -7.36 -3.18
N THR A 163 0.25 -7.32 -3.81
CA THR A 163 -0.40 -8.53 -4.30
C THR A 163 0.38 -9.16 -5.45
N THR A 164 0.96 -8.34 -6.34
CA THR A 164 1.80 -8.82 -7.44
C THR A 164 3.14 -9.38 -6.94
N ILE A 165 3.77 -8.70 -5.97
CA ILE A 165 4.98 -9.19 -5.30
C ILE A 165 4.71 -10.56 -4.67
N MET A 166 3.60 -10.71 -3.96
CA MET A 166 3.23 -11.97 -3.32
C MET A 166 3.03 -13.10 -4.34
N LEU A 167 2.42 -12.82 -5.50
CA LEU A 167 2.28 -13.79 -6.59
C LEU A 167 3.63 -14.16 -7.20
N TRP A 168 4.55 -13.20 -7.32
CA TRP A 168 5.86 -13.42 -7.92
C TRP A 168 6.84 -14.15 -6.99
N ILE A 169 6.79 -13.85 -5.68
CA ILE A 169 7.59 -14.53 -4.63
C ILE A 169 7.13 -15.97 -4.45
N LYS A 170 5.81 -16.24 -4.51
CA LYS A 170 5.29 -17.61 -4.38
C LYS A 170 5.72 -18.57 -5.48
N GLY A 171 6.34 -18.06 -6.55
CA GLY A 171 6.79 -18.86 -7.68
C GLY A 171 5.62 -19.39 -8.51
N ASN A 172 5.78 -19.37 -9.83
CA ASN A 172 5.08 -20.35 -10.67
C ASN A 172 5.64 -21.74 -10.40
#